data_AF-A0A0Q5ZRJ3-F1
#
_entry.id   AF-A0A0Q5ZRJ3-F1
#
_cell.length_a   1.000
_cell.length_b   1.000
_cell.length_c   1.000
_cell.angle_alpha   90.00
_cell.angle_beta   90.00
_cell.angle_gamma   90.00
#
_symmetry.space_group_name_H-M   'P 1'
#
loop_
_entity.id
_entity.type
_entity.pdbx_description
1 polymer ?
#
loop_
_entity_poly.entity_id
_entity_poly.type
_entity_poly.pdbx_seq_one_letter_code
_entity_poly.pdbx_strand_id
1 'polypeptide(L)'
;MQRVPLLPAVMAAVVVLACVPAPAMARAGDACDALTARMIRATGASLAGRAGDGAVFRAADADRMSLACGTPRRMVFGAVAREPLRPYFVLIGLAGQGLTGARARDVEVLALTLHRRSLLTGAPAEGRTGAALLRCETGPREDMLADNLTVCVLQPGRTIVLRRRAGLNQGQRAG
;
A
#
# COMPACT_ATOMS: atom_id res chain seq x y z
N MET A 1 -65.29 16.00 43.63
CA MET A 1 -64.95 17.31 43.03
C MET A 1 -63.60 17.13 42.33
N GLN A 2 -63.52 16.74 41.05
CA GLN A 2 -63.65 17.60 39.87
C GLN A 2 -62.82 18.90 39.94
N ARG A 3 -61.69 18.93 39.20
CA ARG A 3 -61.31 20.00 38.26
C ARG A 3 -59.97 19.70 37.56
N VAL A 4 -60.05 19.36 36.27
CA VAL A 4 -59.06 19.66 35.21
C VAL A 4 -59.42 21.07 34.70
N PRO A 5 -58.51 22.05 34.50
CA PRO A 5 -57.52 22.13 33.39
C PRO A 5 -56.16 22.74 33.84
N LEU A 6 -55.15 23.12 33.03
CA LEU A 6 -54.96 23.31 31.57
C LEU A 6 -53.65 22.66 31.06
N LEU A 7 -53.50 22.57 29.73
CA LEU A 7 -52.22 22.67 29.00
C LEU A 7 -52.09 24.10 28.44
N PRO A 8 -50.89 24.71 28.45
CA PRO A 8 -50.10 24.83 27.21
C PRO A 8 -48.59 24.60 27.49
N ALA A 9 -47.65 24.58 26.53
CA ALA A 9 -47.72 24.90 25.10
C ALA A 9 -46.87 23.91 24.29
N VAL A 10 -47.26 23.67 23.03
CA VAL A 10 -46.47 22.90 22.07
C VAL A 10 -45.27 23.73 21.60
N MET A 11 -44.04 23.30 21.91
CA MET A 11 -42.82 23.79 21.24
C MET A 11 -42.29 22.71 20.31
N ALA A 12 -42.84 22.69 19.10
CA ALA A 12 -42.37 21.84 18.01
C ALA A 12 -41.05 22.36 17.45
N ALA A 13 -39.93 21.99 18.08
CA ALA A 13 -38.60 22.21 17.53
C ALA A 13 -38.36 21.27 16.34
N VAL A 14 -38.81 21.66 15.14
CA VAL A 14 -38.49 20.99 13.89
C VAL A 14 -36.99 21.17 13.62
N VAL A 15 -36.18 20.23 14.10
CA VAL A 15 -34.78 20.11 13.70
C VAL A 15 -34.75 19.66 12.26
N VAL A 16 -34.64 20.63 11.34
CA VAL A 16 -34.32 20.38 9.94
C VAL A 16 -32.92 19.78 9.89
N LEU A 17 -32.86 18.45 9.87
CA LEU A 17 -31.62 17.71 9.71
C LEU A 17 -31.09 17.99 8.30
N ALA A 18 -30.19 18.97 8.19
CA ALA A 18 -29.65 19.40 6.92
C ALA A 18 -28.99 18.22 6.19
N CYS A 19 -29.43 17.96 4.97
CA CYS A 19 -28.81 16.97 4.08
C CYS A 19 -27.39 17.41 3.74
N VAL A 20 -26.41 16.95 4.54
CA VAL A 20 -24.98 17.10 4.21
C VAL A 20 -24.63 16.07 3.13
N PRO A 21 -24.25 16.48 1.91
CA PRO A 21 -23.81 15.54 0.89
C PRO A 21 -22.40 15.04 1.23
N ALA A 22 -22.29 13.83 1.79
CA ALA A 22 -21.00 13.20 2.10
C ALA A 22 -20.68 11.97 1.22
N PRO A 23 -20.25 12.12 -0.06
CA PRO A 23 -19.94 11.00 -0.95
C PRO A 23 -18.43 10.75 -1.20
N ALA A 24 -17.54 11.49 -0.51
CA ALA A 24 -16.09 11.45 -0.77
C ALA A 24 -15.32 10.45 0.11
N MET A 25 -15.54 10.46 1.44
CA MET A 25 -14.73 9.64 2.37
C MET A 25 -14.99 8.13 2.27
N ALA A 26 -16.24 7.72 2.02
CA ALA A 26 -16.60 6.30 1.86
C ALA A 26 -15.74 5.61 0.78
N ARG A 27 -15.63 6.23 -0.40
CA ARG A 27 -14.87 5.69 -1.55
C ARG A 27 -13.37 5.48 -1.27
N ALA A 28 -12.79 6.27 -0.37
CA ALA A 28 -11.38 6.09 0.02
C ALA A 28 -11.19 4.86 0.93
N GLY A 29 -12.13 4.66 1.87
CA GLY A 29 -12.21 3.45 2.69
C GLY A 29 -12.37 2.19 1.83
N ASP A 30 -13.39 2.16 0.98
CA ASP A 30 -13.70 1.04 0.07
C ASP A 30 -12.46 0.63 -0.78
N ALA A 31 -11.72 1.62 -1.27
CA ALA A 31 -10.52 1.39 -2.07
C ALA A 31 -9.35 0.80 -1.26
N CYS A 32 -9.19 1.21 0.01
CA CYS A 32 -8.19 0.65 0.92
C CYS A 32 -8.57 -0.76 1.37
N ASP A 33 -9.86 -1.03 1.56
CA ASP A 33 -10.38 -2.33 1.97
C ASP A 33 -10.24 -3.37 0.84
N ALA A 34 -10.59 -2.98 -0.38
CA ALA A 34 -10.35 -3.80 -1.58
C ALA A 34 -8.86 -4.10 -1.79
N LEU A 35 -7.96 -3.15 -1.47
CA LEU A 35 -6.51 -3.35 -1.56
C LEU A 35 -5.98 -4.24 -0.43
N THR A 36 -6.47 -4.06 0.80
CA THR A 36 -6.16 -4.87 1.98
C THR A 36 -6.56 -6.33 1.73
N ALA A 37 -7.80 -6.57 1.30
CA ALA A 37 -8.30 -7.90 0.94
C ALA A 37 -7.51 -8.53 -0.22
N ARG A 38 -7.01 -7.72 -1.17
CA ARG A 38 -6.10 -8.18 -2.23
C ARG A 38 -4.74 -8.60 -1.67
N MET A 39 -4.15 -7.85 -0.73
CA MET A 39 -2.88 -8.23 -0.10
C MET A 39 -3.01 -9.54 0.67
N ILE A 40 -4.09 -9.71 1.46
CA ILE A 40 -4.41 -10.96 2.18
C ILE A 40 -4.43 -12.14 1.19
N ARG A 41 -5.23 -12.05 0.12
CA ARG A 41 -5.31 -13.13 -0.89
C ARG A 41 -4.00 -13.40 -1.64
N ALA A 42 -3.19 -12.37 -1.89
CA ALA A 42 -1.94 -12.51 -2.62
C ALA A 42 -0.84 -13.15 -1.77
N THR A 43 -0.82 -12.89 -0.46
CA THR A 43 0.30 -13.22 0.43
C THR A 43 0.02 -14.29 1.47
N GLY A 44 -1.25 -14.60 1.75
CA GLY A 44 -1.65 -15.42 2.89
C GLY A 44 -1.55 -14.72 4.25
N ALA A 45 -1.09 -13.47 4.31
CA ALA A 45 -1.00 -12.69 5.54
C ALA A 45 -2.39 -12.35 6.10
N SER A 46 -2.52 -12.30 7.43
CA SER A 46 -3.76 -11.91 8.12
C SER A 46 -3.75 -10.43 8.50
N LEU A 47 -4.93 -9.80 8.60
CA LEU A 47 -5.05 -8.41 9.06
C LEU A 47 -4.79 -8.34 10.57
N ALA A 48 -3.77 -7.60 10.98
CA ALA A 48 -3.46 -7.31 12.39
C ALA A 48 -4.28 -6.13 12.94
N GLY A 49 -4.60 -5.15 12.08
CA GLY A 49 -5.34 -3.95 12.44
C GLY A 49 -5.20 -2.84 11.38
N ARG A 50 -5.70 -1.64 11.71
CA ARG A 50 -5.56 -0.42 10.92
C ARG A 50 -4.65 0.58 11.61
N ALA A 51 -3.93 1.37 10.83
CA ALA A 51 -3.05 2.42 11.32
C ALA A 51 -3.13 3.61 10.35
N GLY A 52 -3.77 4.70 10.79
CA GLY A 52 -4.07 5.83 9.91
C GLY A 52 -4.94 5.43 8.72
N ASP A 53 -4.54 5.83 7.52
CA ASP A 53 -5.13 5.43 6.23
C ASP A 53 -4.64 4.06 5.73
N GLY A 54 -3.92 3.30 6.57
CA GLY A 54 -3.27 2.04 6.20
C GLY A 54 -3.77 0.81 6.96
N ALA A 55 -3.21 -0.33 6.56
CA ALA A 55 -3.43 -1.64 7.18
C ALA A 55 -2.12 -2.26 7.65
N VAL A 56 -2.15 -2.97 8.77
CA VAL A 56 -1.02 -3.73 9.32
C VAL A 56 -1.37 -5.21 9.27
N PHE A 57 -0.41 -6.07 8.92
CA PHE A 57 -0.63 -7.49 8.71
C PHE A 57 0.30 -8.32 9.60
N ARG A 58 -0.14 -9.55 9.94
CA ARG A 58 0.74 -10.61 10.45
C ARG A 58 1.02 -11.57 9.31
N ALA A 59 2.31 -11.80 9.03
CA ALA A 59 2.80 -12.82 8.13
C ALA A 59 3.80 -13.70 8.89
N ALA A 60 3.88 -14.99 8.56
CA ALA A 60 4.83 -15.90 9.24
C ALA A 60 6.30 -15.53 8.95
N ASP A 61 6.55 -14.93 7.78
CA ASP A 61 7.89 -14.71 7.24
C ASP A 61 8.40 -13.27 7.38
N ALA A 62 7.69 -12.39 8.09
CA ALA A 62 8.09 -11.00 8.33
C ALA A 62 7.56 -10.47 9.67
N ASP A 63 8.47 -9.95 10.51
CA ASP A 63 8.15 -9.37 11.83
C ASP A 63 7.25 -8.12 11.72
N ARG A 64 7.37 -7.37 10.61
CA ARG A 64 6.45 -6.28 10.29
C ARG A 64 6.02 -6.31 8.82
N MET A 65 4.72 -6.15 8.60
CA MET A 65 4.15 -5.97 7.26
C MET A 65 3.04 -4.91 7.32
N SER A 66 3.12 -3.86 6.51
CA SER A 66 2.11 -2.80 6.46
C SER A 66 1.88 -2.23 5.05
N LEU A 67 0.66 -1.76 4.83
CA LEU A 67 0.18 -1.11 3.61
C LEU A 67 -0.24 0.32 3.92
N ALA A 68 0.33 1.30 3.23
CA ALA A 68 -0.25 2.62 3.09
C ALA A 68 -1.16 2.64 1.84
N CYS A 69 -2.44 2.97 2.02
CA CYS A 69 -3.43 2.99 0.94
C CYS A 69 -3.50 4.33 0.18
N GLY A 70 -2.96 5.41 0.75
CA GLY A 70 -2.82 6.72 0.12
C GLY A 70 -1.98 6.73 -1.17
N THR A 71 -1.65 7.92 -1.67
CA THR A 71 -0.85 8.08 -2.89
C THR A 71 0.53 8.65 -2.55
N PRO A 72 1.64 7.94 -2.84
CA PRO A 72 1.73 6.63 -3.49
C PRO A 72 1.34 5.46 -2.56
N ARG A 73 0.69 4.45 -3.13
CA ARG A 73 0.43 3.18 -2.43
C ARG A 73 1.75 2.47 -2.17
N ARG A 74 1.97 2.01 -0.94
CA ARG A 74 3.27 1.46 -0.52
C ARG A 74 3.08 0.32 0.47
N MET A 75 3.81 -0.77 0.24
CA MET A 75 4.00 -1.85 1.20
C MET A 75 5.36 -1.67 1.89
N VAL A 76 5.42 -1.94 3.19
CA VAL A 76 6.66 -2.01 3.98
C VAL A 76 6.75 -3.39 4.62
N PHE A 77 7.90 -4.00 4.48
CA PHE A 77 8.30 -5.25 5.10
C PHE A 77 9.48 -4.96 6.02
N GLY A 78 9.44 -5.50 7.23
CA GLY A 78 10.50 -5.43 8.21
C GLY A 78 10.78 -6.82 8.77
N ALA A 79 12.05 -7.08 9.02
CA ALA A 79 12.50 -8.26 9.75
C ALA A 79 13.55 -7.85 10.79
N VAL A 80 13.49 -8.43 11.98
CA VAL A 80 14.49 -8.24 13.05
C VAL A 80 15.82 -8.90 12.68
N ALA A 81 15.80 -9.91 11.81
CA ALA A 81 16.99 -10.53 11.27
C ALA A 81 17.70 -9.60 10.27
N ARG A 82 19.02 -9.41 10.45
CA ARG A 82 19.89 -8.73 9.47
C ARG A 82 19.99 -9.48 8.16
N GLU A 83 19.80 -10.80 8.19
CA GLU A 83 19.79 -11.69 7.02
C GLU A 83 18.56 -12.61 7.10
N PRO A 84 17.38 -12.16 6.61
CA PRO A 84 16.14 -12.94 6.70
C PRO A 84 16.20 -14.24 5.88
N LEU A 85 15.41 -15.23 6.28
CA LEU A 85 15.26 -16.47 5.52
C LEU A 85 14.57 -16.22 4.17
N ARG A 86 14.80 -17.11 3.19
CA ARG A 86 14.24 -16.99 1.83
C ARG A 86 12.72 -16.67 1.78
N PRO A 87 11.85 -17.25 2.63
CA PRO A 87 10.41 -16.94 2.62
C PRO A 87 10.06 -15.45 2.76
N TYR A 88 10.85 -14.64 3.48
CA TYR A 88 10.68 -13.19 3.57
C TYR A 88 10.67 -12.52 2.17
N PHE A 89 11.57 -12.96 1.29
CA PHE A 89 11.66 -12.45 -0.08
C PHE A 89 10.55 -13.00 -0.98
N VAL A 90 10.07 -14.22 -0.72
CA VAL A 90 8.90 -14.80 -1.41
C VAL A 90 7.64 -14.00 -1.08
N LEU A 91 7.45 -13.62 0.19
CA LEU A 91 6.37 -12.76 0.66
C LEU A 91 6.38 -11.39 -0.05
N ILE A 92 7.56 -10.75 -0.17
CA ILE A 92 7.75 -9.52 -0.94
C ILE A 92 7.39 -9.73 -2.42
N GLY A 93 7.77 -10.88 -2.99
CA GLY A 93 7.42 -11.27 -4.36
C GLY A 93 5.91 -11.35 -4.59
N LEU A 94 5.21 -12.09 -3.73
CA LEU A 94 3.76 -12.24 -3.74
C LEU A 94 3.03 -10.91 -3.59
N ALA A 95 3.47 -10.05 -2.66
CA ALA A 95 2.95 -8.71 -2.50
C ALA A 95 3.24 -7.82 -3.73
N GLY A 96 4.39 -7.97 -4.37
CA GLY A 96 4.74 -7.34 -5.65
C GLY A 96 3.71 -7.62 -6.73
N GLN A 97 3.34 -8.89 -6.89
CA GLN A 97 2.30 -9.32 -7.81
C GLN A 97 0.92 -8.78 -7.42
N GLY A 98 0.56 -8.84 -6.14
CA GLY A 98 -0.70 -8.29 -5.63
C GLY A 98 -0.84 -6.78 -5.85
N LEU A 99 0.21 -6.00 -5.58
CA LEU A 99 0.19 -4.53 -5.59
C LEU A 99 0.38 -3.93 -6.99
N THR A 100 1.17 -4.59 -7.85
CA THR A 100 1.66 -4.00 -9.11
C THR A 100 1.41 -4.85 -10.35
N GLY A 101 1.06 -6.13 -10.20
CA GLY A 101 0.94 -7.08 -11.30
C GLY A 101 2.28 -7.60 -11.86
N ALA A 102 3.43 -7.18 -11.33
CA ALA A 102 4.72 -7.76 -11.67
C ALA A 102 4.80 -9.24 -11.27
N ARG A 103 5.56 -10.07 -12.02
CA ARG A 103 5.68 -11.51 -11.70
C ARG A 103 6.33 -11.69 -10.33
N ALA A 104 5.71 -12.45 -9.42
CA ALA A 104 6.19 -12.60 -8.05
C ALA A 104 7.66 -13.06 -7.97
N ARG A 105 8.06 -14.00 -8.85
CA ARG A 105 9.43 -14.52 -8.92
C ARG A 105 10.48 -13.45 -9.29
N ASP A 106 10.14 -12.51 -10.17
CA ASP A 106 11.06 -11.42 -10.55
C ASP A 106 11.25 -10.45 -9.39
N VAL A 107 10.16 -10.17 -8.65
CA VAL A 107 10.19 -9.28 -7.48
C VAL A 107 10.93 -9.93 -6.30
N GLU A 108 10.80 -11.25 -6.09
CA GLU A 108 11.60 -12.01 -5.12
C GLU A 108 13.10 -11.90 -5.44
N VAL A 109 13.49 -12.14 -6.71
CA VAL A 109 14.89 -12.07 -7.15
C VAL A 109 15.44 -10.64 -7.01
N LEU A 110 14.63 -9.62 -7.33
CA LEU A 110 14.99 -8.23 -7.10
C LEU A 110 15.20 -7.95 -5.61
N ALA A 111 14.30 -8.42 -4.73
CA ALA A 111 14.40 -8.22 -3.29
C ALA A 111 15.68 -8.83 -2.70
N LEU A 112 15.99 -10.09 -3.06
CA LEU A 112 17.24 -10.75 -2.70
C LEU A 112 18.48 -9.99 -3.19
N THR A 113 18.44 -9.47 -4.42
CA THR A 113 19.56 -8.74 -5.03
C THR A 113 19.81 -7.41 -4.34
N LEU A 114 18.75 -6.63 -4.07
CA LEU A 114 18.86 -5.35 -3.37
C LEU A 114 19.28 -5.53 -1.91
N HIS A 115 18.76 -6.54 -1.22
CA HIS A 115 19.18 -6.88 0.14
C HIS A 115 20.68 -7.22 0.20
N ARG A 116 21.16 -8.12 -0.67
CA ARG A 116 22.61 -8.44 -0.76
C ARG A 116 23.47 -7.23 -1.07
N ARG A 117 23.02 -6.35 -1.97
CA ARG A 117 23.72 -5.09 -2.27
C ARG A 117 23.78 -4.20 -1.03
N SER A 118 22.68 -4.07 -0.29
CA SER A 118 22.62 -3.26 0.93
C SER A 118 23.53 -3.81 2.03
N LEU A 119 23.59 -5.13 2.22
CA LEU A 119 24.51 -5.78 3.16
C LEU A 119 25.97 -5.48 2.84
N LEU A 120 26.33 -5.49 1.56
CA LEU A 120 27.69 -5.27 1.09
C LEU A 120 28.11 -3.80 1.15
N THR A 121 27.20 -2.85 0.91
CA THR A 121 27.52 -1.42 0.87
C THR A 121 27.17 -0.66 2.16
N GLY A 122 26.47 -1.29 3.10
CA GLY A 122 25.94 -0.63 4.31
C GLY A 122 24.95 0.50 4.02
N ALA A 123 24.34 0.51 2.83
CA ALA A 123 23.56 1.62 2.30
C ALA A 123 22.25 1.13 1.65
N PRO A 124 21.19 1.95 1.57
CA PRO A 124 19.96 1.57 0.88
C PRO A 124 20.20 1.24 -0.60
N ALA A 125 19.62 0.15 -1.07
CA ALA A 125 19.69 -0.29 -2.45
C ALA A 125 18.29 -0.24 -3.11
N GLU A 126 18.20 0.38 -4.28
CA GLU A 126 16.94 0.56 -5.01
C GLU A 126 16.99 -0.08 -6.41
N GLY A 127 15.84 -0.52 -6.91
CA GLY A 127 15.69 -1.14 -8.22
C GLY A 127 14.24 -1.26 -8.68
N ARG A 128 14.06 -1.78 -9.90
CA ARG A 128 12.75 -1.95 -10.53
C ARG A 128 12.68 -3.29 -11.27
N THR A 129 11.51 -3.94 -11.24
CA THR A 129 11.15 -4.99 -12.20
C THR A 129 9.69 -4.85 -12.60
N GLY A 130 9.41 -4.80 -13.91
CA GLY A 130 8.09 -4.47 -14.43
C GLY A 130 7.53 -3.17 -13.82
N ALA A 131 6.35 -3.27 -13.21
CA ALA A 131 5.69 -2.18 -12.49
C ALA A 131 6.03 -2.11 -10.98
N ALA A 132 6.94 -2.95 -10.46
CA ALA A 132 7.37 -2.90 -9.06
C ALA A 132 8.65 -2.06 -8.90
N LEU A 133 8.57 -0.98 -8.12
CA LEU A 133 9.73 -0.32 -7.53
C LEU A 133 9.98 -0.91 -6.15
N LEU A 134 11.24 -1.24 -5.86
CA LEU A 134 11.64 -1.81 -4.59
C LEU A 134 12.91 -1.12 -4.08
N ARG A 135 12.91 -0.80 -2.78
CA ARG A 135 14.08 -0.37 -2.00
C ARG A 135 14.28 -1.38 -0.89
N CYS A 136 15.50 -1.82 -0.63
CA CYS A 136 15.85 -2.59 0.57
C CYS A 136 17.04 -1.94 1.28
N GLU A 137 17.06 -2.09 2.60
CA GLU A 137 18.03 -1.45 3.49
C GLU A 137 18.32 -2.39 4.66
N THR A 138 19.60 -2.53 5.03
CA THR A 138 20.04 -3.42 6.12
C THR A 138 20.99 -2.72 7.08
N GLY A 139 20.79 -2.91 8.38
CA GLY A 139 21.56 -2.27 9.44
C GLY A 139 20.67 -1.66 10.52
N PRO A 140 21.26 -1.06 11.57
CA PRO A 140 20.51 -0.29 12.56
C PRO A 140 19.81 0.91 11.89
N ARG A 141 18.64 1.29 12.39
CA ARG A 141 17.85 2.43 11.89
C ARG A 141 17.52 3.37 13.05
N GLU A 142 17.39 4.66 12.75
CA GLU A 142 16.96 5.69 13.70
C GLU A 142 15.46 6.05 13.58
N ASP A 143 14.73 5.36 12.71
CA ASP A 143 13.30 5.60 12.45
C ASP A 143 12.38 4.65 13.24
N MET A 144 11.06 4.74 13.03
CA MET A 144 10.04 3.86 13.62
C MET A 144 10.13 2.38 13.18
N LEU A 145 11.25 1.96 12.58
CA LEU A 145 11.59 0.59 12.24
C LEU A 145 12.91 0.16 12.90
N ALA A 146 13.43 0.89 13.90
CA ALA A 146 14.71 0.62 14.59
C ALA A 146 14.97 -0.86 14.93
N ASP A 147 13.96 -1.59 15.41
CA ASP A 147 14.06 -3.02 15.75
C ASP A 147 14.24 -3.95 14.54
N ASN A 148 14.06 -3.45 13.31
CA ASN A 148 14.09 -4.21 12.06
C ASN A 148 15.43 -4.00 11.36
N LEU A 149 16.36 -4.94 11.54
CA LEU A 149 17.69 -4.92 10.91
C LEU A 149 17.65 -5.13 9.38
N THR A 150 16.51 -5.57 8.83
CA THR A 150 16.22 -5.53 7.39
C THR A 150 14.87 -4.87 7.14
N VAL A 151 14.82 -3.92 6.21
CA VAL A 151 13.56 -3.30 5.74
C VAL A 151 13.53 -3.31 4.21
N CYS A 152 12.40 -3.70 3.63
CA CYS A 152 12.13 -3.53 2.21
C CYS A 152 10.83 -2.73 1.98
N VAL A 153 10.88 -1.78 1.05
CA VAL A 153 9.79 -0.86 0.71
C VAL A 153 9.42 -1.08 -0.76
N LEU A 154 8.20 -1.56 -0.98
CA LEU A 154 7.64 -1.88 -2.29
C LEU A 154 6.56 -0.84 -2.67
N GLN A 155 6.61 -0.31 -3.88
CA GLN A 155 5.58 0.60 -4.40
C GLN A 155 5.36 0.41 -5.91
N PRO A 156 4.19 0.79 -6.47
CA PRO A 156 4.00 0.85 -7.91
C PRO A 156 4.96 1.86 -8.55
N GLY A 157 5.73 1.39 -9.53
CA GLY A 157 6.51 2.25 -10.40
C GLY A 157 5.60 2.99 -11.37
N ARG A 158 5.89 4.27 -11.61
CA ARG A 158 5.29 5.02 -12.73
C ARG A 158 5.61 4.28 -14.03
N THR A 159 4.58 3.77 -14.70
CA THR A 159 4.65 3.27 -16.07
C THR A 159 4.84 4.47 -17.00
N ILE A 160 6.03 4.60 -17.57
CA ILE A 160 6.23 5.51 -18.71
C ILE A 160 5.57 4.83 -19.90
N VAL A 161 4.28 5.10 -20.10
CA VAL A 161 3.59 4.72 -21.32
C VAL A 161 4.16 5.58 -22.43
N LEU A 162 5.18 5.06 -23.12
CA LEU A 162 5.63 5.59 -24.39
C LEU A 162 4.46 5.47 -25.37
N ARG A 163 3.64 6.54 -25.48
CA ARG A 163 2.66 6.69 -26.56
C ARG A 163 3.45 6.62 -27.86
N ARG A 164 3.45 5.45 -28.48
CA ARG A 164 4.00 5.20 -29.82
C ARG A 164 3.24 6.11 -30.78
N ARG A 165 3.80 7.29 -31.09
CA ARG A 165 3.26 8.21 -32.10
C ARG A 165 3.37 7.51 -33.47
N ALA A 166 2.33 6.78 -33.83
CA ALA A 166 2.09 6.38 -35.21
C ALA A 166 1.77 7.65 -36.00
N GLY A 167 2.77 8.20 -36.69
CA GLY A 167 2.70 9.55 -37.25
C GLY A 167 3.95 9.92 -38.06
N LEU A 168 4.52 8.97 -38.77
CA LEU A 168 5.53 9.20 -39.81
C LEU A 168 5.11 8.43 -41.06
N ASN A 169 5.17 9.13 -42.21
CA ASN A 169 4.77 8.75 -43.57
C ASN A 169 3.39 9.24 -44.05
N GLN A 170 3.24 10.56 -44.21
CA GLN A 170 2.65 11.06 -45.45
C GLN A 170 3.78 11.63 -46.31
N GLY A 171 3.87 11.14 -47.55
CA GLY A 171 5.04 11.31 -48.39
C GLY A 171 5.19 12.74 -48.91
N GLN A 172 6.42 13.22 -48.86
CA GLN A 172 6.95 14.27 -49.71
C GLN A 172 6.65 13.95 -51.19
N ARG A 173 5.72 14.69 -51.80
CA ARG A 173 5.60 14.76 -53.26
C ARG A 173 6.13 16.11 -53.72
N ALA A 174 7.26 16.08 -54.40
CA ALA A 174 7.65 17.14 -55.33
C ALA A 174 6.83 16.98 -56.62
N GLY A 175 6.56 18.09 -57.30
CA GLY A 175 5.69 18.19 -58.48
C GLY A 175 5.09 19.59 -58.55
#